data_AF-A0AA35U0L9-F1
#
_entry.id   AF-A0AA35U0L9-F1
#
_cell.length_a   1.000
_cell.length_b   1.000
_cell.length_c   1.000
_cell.angle_alpha   90.00
_cell.angle_beta   90.00
_cell.angle_gamma   90.00
#
_symmetry.space_group_name_H-M   'P 1'
#
loop_
_entity.id
_entity.type
_entity.pdbx_description
1 polymer ?
#
loop_
_entity_poly.entity_id
_entity_poly.type
_entity_poly.pdbx_seq_one_letter_code
_entity_poly.pdbx_strand_id
1 'polypeptide(L)'
;MDPVTRCLACSVGCASAGMGRCFGVADTMCCNYFANGSCVNLCPHTTQPDSNYNCQRVVIGFEEKVYMAEEGQARLELPVVVKEGELTQRVTLIVTIIDRTTTAGEDYLLYNDRVRLIPNLKAGTSGGKVVIEIVDDGLLEDNEEFVVNLELNPGSSAALEISSTVVLIMEDLMEDTEEPSTNATTLASTAPTLPIENGCEAEFDGVWGLHWPTAAQRTTASVSCGLENKGIATRKCLKDAIWAPANITFCENQAISDIRKMAKELFEQPVVQVTDALMVLRVLTEAASIIANATNMSQLPRDIETASDIVAKTVDLLLASTPGSNSSGGMQPVEVDVNE
;
A
#
# COMPACT_ATOMS: atom_id res chain seq x y z
N MET A 1 -24.90 -32.97 21.58
CA MET A 1 -23.90 -33.87 22.17
C MET A 1 -22.53 -33.30 21.83
N ASP A 2 -21.74 -33.02 22.86
CA ASP A 2 -20.42 -32.38 22.77
C ASP A 2 -19.44 -33.25 21.95
N PRO A 3 -18.73 -32.70 20.95
CA PRO A 3 -17.74 -33.43 20.15
C PRO A 3 -16.59 -34.05 20.98
N VAL A 4 -16.37 -33.60 22.22
CA VAL A 4 -15.33 -34.12 23.11
C VAL A 4 -15.60 -35.55 23.59
N THR A 5 -16.87 -35.98 23.69
CA THR A 5 -17.21 -37.32 24.25
C THR A 5 -17.07 -38.47 23.25
N ARG A 6 -16.80 -38.20 21.96
CA ARG A 6 -16.65 -39.27 20.93
C ARG A 6 -15.25 -39.88 20.82
N CYS A 7 -14.25 -39.37 21.54
CA CYS A 7 -12.85 -39.76 21.33
C CYS A 7 -12.30 -40.84 22.28
N LEU A 8 -13.00 -41.26 23.34
CA LEU A 8 -12.36 -42.10 24.39
C LEU A 8 -12.29 -43.62 24.09
N ALA A 9 -13.01 -44.13 23.09
CA ALA A 9 -13.03 -45.57 22.79
C ALA A 9 -12.02 -46.02 21.70
N CYS A 10 -11.29 -45.08 21.09
CA CYS A 10 -10.63 -45.31 19.80
C CYS A 10 -9.10 -45.48 19.84
N SER A 11 -8.54 -45.91 20.98
CA SER A 11 -7.08 -45.91 21.18
C SER A 11 -6.34 -47.14 20.62
N VAL A 12 -6.99 -48.28 20.42
CA VAL A 12 -6.29 -49.53 20.06
C VAL A 12 -6.15 -49.72 18.55
N GLY A 13 -7.21 -49.43 17.78
CA GLY A 13 -7.23 -49.59 16.32
C GLY A 13 -6.28 -48.62 15.60
N CYS A 14 -6.44 -47.31 15.83
CA CYS A 14 -5.66 -46.32 15.08
C CYS A 14 -4.17 -46.27 15.48
N ALA A 15 -3.83 -46.60 16.73
CA ALA A 15 -2.44 -46.68 17.18
C ALA A 15 -1.65 -47.77 16.42
N SER A 16 -2.26 -48.92 16.14
CA SER A 16 -1.61 -49.99 15.36
C SER A 16 -1.49 -49.67 13.86
N ALA A 17 -2.33 -48.77 13.34
CA ALA A 17 -2.29 -48.32 11.95
C ALA A 17 -1.42 -47.06 11.73
N GLY A 18 -0.82 -46.50 12.79
CA GLY A 18 -0.02 -45.27 12.72
C GLY A 18 -0.84 -44.00 12.46
N MET A 19 -2.13 -43.99 12.82
CA MET A 19 -3.06 -42.86 12.56
C MET A 19 -3.44 -42.11 13.84
N GLY A 20 -3.71 -40.80 13.70
CA GLY A 20 -3.89 -39.87 14.82
C GLY A 20 -5.21 -39.98 15.58
N ARG A 21 -6.37 -40.15 14.91
CA ARG A 21 -7.71 -40.22 15.54
C ARG A 21 -8.74 -40.99 14.71
N CYS A 22 -9.86 -41.37 15.35
CA CYS A 22 -11.08 -41.83 14.68
C CYS A 22 -12.06 -40.67 14.45
N PHE A 23 -12.69 -40.61 13.28
CA PHE A 23 -13.82 -39.72 13.02
C PHE A 23 -14.99 -40.52 12.44
N GLY A 24 -16.00 -40.83 13.26
CA GLY A 24 -17.18 -41.57 12.82
C GLY A 24 -18.08 -42.04 13.97
N VAL A 25 -19.25 -42.58 13.62
CA VAL A 25 -20.15 -43.29 14.56
C VAL A 25 -19.74 -44.75 14.80
N ALA A 26 -18.66 -45.21 14.15
CA ALA A 26 -18.06 -46.53 14.30
C ALA A 26 -16.53 -46.42 14.38
N ASP A 27 -15.92 -47.26 15.23
CA ASP A 27 -14.48 -47.28 15.57
C ASP A 27 -13.54 -47.70 14.42
N THR A 28 -14.00 -47.68 13.16
CA THR A 28 -13.27 -48.22 12.00
C THR A 28 -12.77 -47.18 11.00
N MET A 29 -13.14 -45.90 11.17
CA MET A 29 -12.66 -44.81 10.30
C MET A 29 -11.49 -44.07 10.97
N CYS A 30 -10.29 -44.64 10.86
CA CYS A 30 -9.05 -43.98 11.24
C CYS A 30 -8.59 -43.04 10.12
N CYS A 31 -8.21 -41.82 10.47
CA CYS A 31 -7.60 -40.90 9.52
C CYS A 31 -6.64 -39.93 10.22
N ASN A 32 -5.72 -39.35 9.46
CA ASN A 32 -4.77 -38.36 9.99
C ASN A 32 -5.40 -36.97 10.11
N TYR A 33 -6.31 -36.61 9.19
CA TYR A 33 -6.90 -35.28 9.11
C TYR A 33 -8.36 -35.29 8.65
N PHE A 34 -9.07 -34.19 8.88
CA PHE A 34 -10.46 -33.97 8.44
C PHE A 34 -10.55 -32.79 7.49
N ALA A 35 -11.17 -32.97 6.32
CA ALA A 35 -11.33 -31.94 5.31
C ALA A 35 -12.70 -32.06 4.63
N ASN A 36 -13.41 -30.94 4.45
CA ASN A 36 -14.71 -30.89 3.73
C ASN A 36 -15.72 -31.95 4.20
N GLY A 37 -15.82 -32.17 5.51
CA GLY A 37 -16.75 -33.16 6.07
C GLY A 37 -16.31 -34.62 5.94
N SER A 38 -15.10 -34.90 5.46
CA SER A 38 -14.59 -36.26 5.19
C SER A 38 -13.20 -36.50 5.81
N CYS A 39 -12.93 -37.76 6.14
CA CYS A 39 -11.61 -38.22 6.58
C CYS A 39 -10.60 -38.23 5.42
N VAL A 40 -9.41 -37.68 5.64
CA VAL A 40 -8.31 -37.68 4.68
C VAL A 40 -6.98 -38.04 5.35
N ASN A 41 -6.04 -38.61 4.59
CA ASN A 41 -4.72 -38.99 5.10
C ASN A 41 -3.66 -37.89 4.92
N LEU A 42 -3.94 -36.91 4.06
CA LEU A 42 -3.13 -35.74 3.76
C LEU A 42 -4.07 -34.57 3.49
N CYS A 43 -3.69 -33.37 3.92
CA CYS A 43 -4.42 -32.17 3.52
C CYS A 43 -4.18 -31.86 2.03
N PRO A 44 -5.19 -31.32 1.32
CA PRO A 44 -5.01 -30.78 -0.03
C PRO A 44 -3.83 -29.82 -0.12
N HIS A 45 -3.18 -29.75 -1.29
CA HIS A 45 -1.99 -28.94 -1.57
C HIS A 45 -2.11 -27.42 -1.28
N THR A 46 -3.29 -26.92 -0.94
CA THR A 46 -3.58 -25.51 -0.60
C THR A 46 -3.99 -25.31 0.87
N THR A 47 -3.88 -26.36 1.71
CA THR A 47 -4.29 -26.35 3.11
C THR A 47 -3.29 -27.09 4.01
N GLN A 48 -3.25 -26.75 5.29
CA GLN A 48 -2.43 -27.44 6.30
C GLN A 48 -3.30 -27.86 7.50
N PRO A 49 -2.88 -28.85 8.30
CA PRO A 49 -3.64 -29.24 9.49
C PRO A 49 -3.55 -28.17 10.58
N ASP A 50 -4.67 -27.91 11.27
CA ASP A 50 -4.73 -27.13 12.51
C ASP A 50 -4.40 -28.00 13.75
N SER A 51 -4.39 -27.38 14.93
CA SER A 51 -4.21 -28.08 16.21
C SER A 51 -5.29 -29.11 16.53
N ASN A 52 -6.43 -29.10 15.81
CA ASN A 52 -7.53 -30.05 15.91
C ASN A 52 -7.55 -31.08 14.77
N TYR A 53 -6.50 -31.14 13.94
CA TYR A 53 -6.38 -32.03 12.78
C TYR A 53 -7.37 -31.74 11.64
N ASN A 54 -7.94 -30.55 11.57
CA ASN A 54 -8.72 -30.08 10.42
C ASN A 54 -7.78 -29.45 9.38
N CYS A 55 -8.00 -29.78 8.11
CA CYS A 55 -7.32 -29.08 7.03
C CYS A 55 -7.94 -27.69 6.86
N GLN A 56 -7.09 -26.67 6.95
CA GLN A 56 -7.47 -25.26 6.85
C GLN A 56 -6.59 -24.54 5.85
N ARG A 57 -7.15 -23.48 5.26
CA ARG A 57 -6.36 -22.49 4.51
C ARG A 57 -5.58 -21.64 5.51
N VAL A 58 -4.33 -21.33 5.17
CA VAL A 58 -3.52 -20.42 5.96
C VAL A 58 -2.99 -19.33 5.05
N VAL A 59 -3.31 -18.11 5.42
CA VAL A 59 -2.92 -16.90 4.68
C VAL A 59 -1.89 -16.17 5.53
N ILE A 60 -0.74 -15.88 4.94
CA ILE A 60 0.34 -15.12 5.56
C ILE A 60 0.54 -13.87 4.73
N GLY A 61 0.74 -12.75 5.40
CA GLY A 61 0.93 -11.49 4.70
C GLY A 61 1.49 -10.43 5.62
N PHE A 62 1.73 -9.27 5.04
CA PHE A 62 2.06 -8.10 5.82
C PHE A 62 0.87 -7.62 6.65
N GLU A 63 1.14 -7.04 7.81
CA GLU A 63 0.09 -6.45 8.65
C GLU A 63 -0.70 -5.39 7.89
N GLU A 64 -0.01 -4.50 7.18
CA GLU A 64 -0.60 -3.47 6.35
C GLU A 64 -0.39 -3.73 4.85
N LYS A 65 -1.31 -3.20 4.04
CA LYS A 65 -1.21 -3.24 2.57
C LYS A 65 -0.30 -2.15 2.00
N VAL A 66 -0.11 -1.08 2.76
CA VAL A 66 0.74 0.07 2.43
C VAL A 66 1.45 0.48 3.72
N TYR A 67 2.76 0.67 3.63
CA TYR A 67 3.58 1.27 4.69
C TYR A 67 4.12 2.60 4.18
N MET A 68 4.15 3.59 5.07
CA MET A 68 4.81 4.87 4.80
C MET A 68 6.13 4.87 5.54
N ALA A 69 7.16 5.35 4.89
CA ALA A 69 8.45 5.69 5.47
C ALA A 69 8.71 7.17 5.24
N GLU A 70 9.44 7.79 6.16
CA GLU A 70 10.09 9.08 5.92
C GLU A 70 11.52 8.78 5.44
N GLU A 71 12.03 9.58 4.52
CA GLU A 71 13.44 9.59 4.21
C GLU A 71 14.23 9.87 5.50
N GLY A 72 15.35 9.17 5.70
CA GLY A 72 16.09 9.25 6.98
C GLY A 72 15.46 8.44 8.12
N GLN A 73 14.32 7.76 7.88
CA GLN A 73 13.86 6.70 8.76
C GLN A 73 14.86 5.53 8.72
N ALA A 74 15.82 5.57 9.64
CA ALA A 74 16.90 4.57 9.75
C ALA A 74 16.41 3.11 9.77
N ARG A 75 15.13 2.86 10.12
CA ARG A 75 14.56 1.52 10.12
C ARG A 75 13.05 1.50 9.94
N LEU A 76 12.60 0.87 8.86
CA LEU A 76 11.22 0.46 8.62
C LEU A 76 11.05 -1.03 8.94
N GLU A 77 10.06 -1.36 9.76
CA GLU A 77 9.72 -2.73 10.11
C GLU A 77 8.35 -3.08 9.53
N LEU A 78 8.29 -4.15 8.73
CA LEU A 78 7.06 -4.67 8.12
C LEU A 78 6.67 -5.98 8.81
N PRO A 79 5.74 -5.96 9.79
CA PRO A 79 5.32 -7.18 10.46
C PRO A 79 4.67 -8.17 9.49
N VAL A 80 5.09 -9.42 9.58
CA VAL A 80 4.50 -10.54 8.85
C VAL A 80 3.59 -11.30 9.79
N VAL A 81 2.29 -11.32 9.45
CA VAL A 81 1.22 -11.86 10.28
C VAL A 81 0.54 -13.04 9.60
N VAL A 82 0.02 -13.95 10.41
CA VAL A 82 -0.97 -14.92 9.95
C VAL A 82 -2.30 -14.18 9.83
N LYS A 83 -2.82 -14.03 8.62
CA LYS A 83 -4.12 -13.36 8.35
C LYS A 83 -5.30 -14.31 8.56
N GLU A 84 -5.12 -15.58 8.24
CA GLU A 84 -6.15 -16.62 8.34
C GLU A 84 -5.52 -17.95 8.77
N GLY A 85 -6.24 -18.72 9.59
CA GLY A 85 -5.85 -20.07 10.01
C GLY A 85 -4.79 -20.13 11.10
N GLU A 86 -4.10 -21.26 11.20
CA GLU A 86 -3.04 -21.53 12.16
C GLU A 86 -1.84 -22.19 11.45
N LEU A 87 -0.66 -21.61 11.63
CA LEU A 87 0.59 -22.14 11.13
C LEU A 87 1.10 -23.23 12.06
N THR A 88 1.07 -24.49 11.63
CA THR A 88 1.49 -25.64 12.47
C THR A 88 2.89 -26.15 12.15
N GLN A 89 3.51 -25.63 11.09
CA GLN A 89 4.85 -25.99 10.65
C GLN A 89 5.75 -24.76 10.56
N ARG A 90 7.06 -24.98 10.72
CA ARG A 90 8.04 -23.92 10.49
C ARG A 90 8.03 -23.55 9.02
N VAL A 91 7.98 -22.26 8.72
CA VAL A 91 8.05 -21.73 7.35
C VAL A 91 9.17 -20.71 7.25
N THR A 92 9.89 -20.74 6.14
CA THR A 92 10.83 -19.69 5.78
C THR A 92 10.33 -19.01 4.52
N LEU A 93 10.06 -17.72 4.62
CA LEU A 93 9.69 -16.87 3.50
C LEU A 93 10.96 -16.21 2.96
N ILE A 94 11.03 -16.10 1.65
CA ILE A 94 11.98 -15.25 0.93
C ILE A 94 11.30 -13.92 0.71
N VAL A 95 12.03 -12.84 0.89
CA VAL A 95 11.60 -11.48 0.62
C VAL A 95 12.22 -11.03 -0.68
N THR A 96 11.41 -10.58 -1.62
CA THR A 96 11.86 -9.94 -2.86
C THR A 96 11.28 -8.54 -2.94
N ILE A 97 12.06 -7.58 -3.44
CA ILE A 97 11.60 -6.22 -3.66
C ILE A 97 11.58 -5.96 -5.16
N ILE A 98 10.53 -5.28 -5.62
CA ILE A 98 10.41 -4.79 -6.98
C ILE A 98 10.35 -3.27 -6.89
N ASP A 99 11.39 -2.64 -7.42
CA ASP A 99 11.47 -1.20 -7.59
C ASP A 99 10.37 -0.72 -8.53
N ARG A 100 9.86 0.48 -8.24
CA ARG A 100 9.06 1.23 -9.19
C ARG A 100 9.72 2.56 -9.48
N THR A 101 9.78 3.44 -8.48
CA THR A 101 10.48 4.73 -8.60
C THR A 101 11.74 4.79 -7.75
N THR A 102 11.87 3.91 -6.75
CA THR A 102 13.09 3.71 -5.94
C THR A 102 14.24 3.04 -6.68
N THR A 103 15.46 3.25 -6.18
CA THR A 103 16.67 2.50 -6.54
C THR A 103 17.29 1.80 -5.32
N ALA A 104 17.34 0.46 -5.37
CA ALA A 104 17.95 -0.33 -4.31
C ALA A 104 19.43 0.05 -4.03
N GLY A 105 19.72 0.41 -2.79
CA GLY A 105 21.04 0.85 -2.32
C GLY A 105 21.25 2.36 -2.36
N GLU A 106 20.37 3.10 -3.03
CA GLU A 106 20.34 4.58 -3.01
C GLU A 106 19.29 5.05 -2.00
N ASP A 107 18.04 4.60 -2.11
CA ASP A 107 16.94 5.04 -1.22
C ASP A 107 16.51 3.97 -0.20
N TYR A 108 16.89 2.70 -0.39
CA TYR A 108 16.71 1.69 0.66
C TYR A 108 17.75 0.55 0.68
N LEU A 109 17.90 -0.08 1.84
CA LEU A 109 18.70 -1.29 2.06
C LEU A 109 17.87 -2.39 2.74
N LEU A 110 17.77 -3.56 2.09
CA LEU A 110 17.09 -4.73 2.66
C LEU A 110 17.99 -5.44 3.68
N TYR A 111 17.62 -5.35 4.97
CA TYR A 111 18.43 -5.93 6.05
C TYR A 111 18.28 -7.45 6.15
N ASN A 112 17.08 -7.98 5.89
CA ASN A 112 16.85 -9.44 5.89
C ASN A 112 15.97 -9.87 4.71
N ASP A 113 16.55 -10.69 3.84
CA ASP A 113 15.90 -11.33 2.70
C ASP A 113 15.06 -12.55 3.09
N ARG A 114 15.01 -12.90 4.38
CA ARG A 114 14.32 -14.09 4.89
C ARG A 114 13.57 -13.82 6.18
N VAL A 115 12.35 -14.34 6.26
CA VAL A 115 11.53 -14.32 7.49
C VAL A 115 11.23 -15.75 7.91
N ARG A 116 11.60 -16.09 9.15
CA ARG A 116 11.38 -17.43 9.72
C ARG A 116 10.20 -17.41 10.68
N LEU A 117 9.11 -18.04 10.27
CA LEU A 117 7.91 -18.20 11.08
C LEU A 117 7.97 -19.51 11.85
N ILE A 118 7.64 -19.48 13.13
CA ILE A 118 7.60 -20.65 14.00
C ILE A 118 6.19 -21.25 14.05
N PRO A 119 6.05 -22.55 14.40
CA PRO A 119 4.74 -23.18 14.60
C PRO A 119 3.90 -22.52 15.70
N ASN A 120 2.60 -22.82 15.68
CA ASN A 120 1.56 -22.39 16.61
C ASN A 120 1.19 -20.91 16.55
N LEU A 121 1.42 -20.26 15.40
CA LEU A 121 0.94 -18.91 15.13
C LEU A 121 -0.50 -18.97 14.61
N LYS A 122 -1.38 -18.16 15.18
CA LYS A 122 -2.81 -18.09 14.82
C LYS A 122 -3.10 -16.79 14.09
N ALA A 123 -4.25 -16.74 13.41
CA ALA A 123 -4.75 -15.52 12.80
C ALA A 123 -4.66 -14.31 13.76
N GLY A 124 -4.13 -13.20 13.24
CA GLY A 124 -3.87 -11.97 13.99
C GLY A 124 -2.55 -11.95 14.77
N THR A 125 -1.73 -13.01 14.71
CA THR A 125 -0.41 -13.01 15.37
C THR A 125 0.72 -12.73 14.38
N SER A 126 1.65 -11.86 14.78
CA SER A 126 2.90 -11.63 14.07
C SER A 126 3.89 -12.74 14.38
N GLY A 127 4.51 -13.28 13.33
CA GLY A 127 5.51 -14.35 13.43
C GLY A 127 6.93 -13.92 13.09
N GLY A 128 7.11 -12.67 12.64
CA GLY A 128 8.38 -12.13 12.19
C GLY A 128 8.18 -10.76 11.53
N LYS A 129 9.27 -10.19 11.03
CA LYS A 129 9.26 -8.90 10.33
C LYS A 129 10.28 -8.87 9.21
N VAL A 130 9.95 -8.16 8.15
CA VAL A 130 10.94 -7.67 7.18
C VAL A 130 11.47 -6.35 7.71
N VAL A 131 12.78 -6.17 7.65
CA VAL A 131 13.46 -4.94 8.10
C VAL A 131 14.11 -4.32 6.88
N ILE A 132 13.77 -3.06 6.65
CA ILE A 132 14.30 -2.24 5.57
C ILE A 132 14.88 -0.99 6.24
N GLU A 133 16.08 -0.62 5.84
CA GLU A 133 16.67 0.67 6.18
C GLU A 133 16.33 1.63 5.04
N ILE A 134 15.77 2.78 5.39
CA ILE A 134 15.50 3.86 4.44
C ILE A 134 16.71 4.76 4.47
N VAL A 135 17.29 5.00 3.31
CA VAL A 135 18.50 5.81 3.19
C VAL A 135 18.06 7.27 3.06
N ASP A 136 18.86 8.15 3.64
CA ASP A 136 18.78 9.61 3.46
C ASP A 136 20.14 10.01 2.90
N ASP A 137 20.12 10.53 1.68
CA ASP A 137 21.32 11.00 1.00
C ASP A 137 21.45 12.55 1.03
N GLY A 138 20.45 13.22 1.60
CA GLY A 138 20.35 14.66 1.79
C GLY A 138 20.02 15.43 0.51
N LEU A 139 19.59 14.76 -0.56
CA LEU A 139 19.02 15.38 -1.75
C LEU A 139 17.52 15.57 -1.55
N LEU A 140 16.96 16.56 -2.26
CA LEU A 140 15.52 16.78 -2.30
C LEU A 140 14.99 16.03 -3.51
N GLU A 141 14.19 15.00 -3.29
CA GLU A 141 13.66 14.10 -4.30
C GLU A 141 12.12 14.09 -4.29
N ASP A 142 11.53 13.36 -5.25
CA ASP A 142 10.10 13.10 -5.28
C ASP A 142 9.75 11.90 -4.41
N ASN A 143 8.50 11.79 -3.95
CA ASN A 143 8.08 10.59 -3.21
C ASN A 143 8.27 9.32 -4.05
N GLU A 144 8.79 8.28 -3.41
CA GLU A 144 9.16 7.06 -4.08
C GLU A 144 8.37 5.84 -3.60
N GLU A 145 8.34 4.79 -4.41
CA GLU A 145 7.66 3.54 -4.05
C GLU A 145 8.38 2.28 -4.53
N PHE A 146 8.28 1.24 -3.70
CA PHE A 146 8.62 -0.14 -4.06
C PHE A 146 7.59 -1.13 -3.53
N VAL A 147 7.59 -2.33 -4.12
CA VAL A 147 6.72 -3.44 -3.72
C VAL A 147 7.53 -4.51 -3.03
N VAL A 148 7.12 -4.91 -1.82
CA VAL A 148 7.71 -6.04 -1.10
C VAL A 148 6.84 -7.27 -1.27
N ASN A 149 7.43 -8.33 -1.82
CA ASN A 149 6.78 -9.62 -2.01
C ASN A 149 7.32 -10.64 -1.01
N LEU A 150 6.43 -11.52 -0.58
CA LEU A 150 6.78 -12.73 0.16
C LEU A 150 6.67 -13.92 -0.78
N GLU A 151 7.69 -14.76 -0.78
CA GLU A 151 7.73 -16.01 -1.53
C GLU A 151 8.02 -17.17 -0.60
N LEU A 152 7.44 -18.34 -0.88
CA LEU A 152 7.79 -19.55 -0.14
C LEU A 152 9.18 -20.02 -0.55
N ASN A 153 10.05 -20.26 0.42
CA ASN A 153 11.34 -20.87 0.12
C ASN A 153 11.13 -22.25 -0.53
N PRO A 154 11.76 -22.55 -1.69
CA PRO A 154 11.65 -23.84 -2.34
C PRO A 154 11.96 -24.98 -1.37
N GLY A 155 11.06 -25.96 -1.30
CA GLY A 155 11.13 -27.08 -0.34
C GLY A 155 10.35 -26.88 0.96
N SER A 156 9.72 -25.72 1.16
CA SER A 156 8.69 -25.56 2.19
C SER A 156 7.45 -26.35 1.78
N SER A 157 7.02 -27.33 2.58
CA SER A 157 5.83 -28.16 2.34
C SER A 157 4.52 -27.45 2.68
N ALA A 158 4.58 -26.19 3.10
CA ALA A 158 3.43 -25.46 3.59
C ALA A 158 2.66 -24.88 2.41
N ALA A 159 1.44 -25.37 2.28
CA ALA A 159 0.42 -24.84 1.40
C ALA A 159 -0.09 -23.50 1.94
N LEU A 160 0.56 -22.40 1.56
CA LEU A 160 0.28 -21.07 2.07
C LEU A 160 -0.08 -20.13 0.93
N GLU A 161 -1.04 -19.26 1.22
CA GLU A 161 -1.24 -18.06 0.44
C GLU A 161 -0.42 -16.94 1.06
N ILE A 162 0.31 -16.24 0.21
CA ILE A 162 1.25 -15.18 0.60
C ILE A 162 0.85 -13.88 -0.08
N SER A 163 0.92 -12.77 0.66
CA SER A 163 0.60 -11.44 0.13
C SER A 163 1.86 -10.59 -0.09
N SER A 164 1.70 -9.52 -0.87
CA SER A 164 2.66 -8.42 -1.00
C SER A 164 2.19 -7.19 -0.23
N THR A 165 3.06 -6.20 -0.10
CA THR A 165 2.75 -4.85 0.40
C THR A 165 3.49 -3.81 -0.42
N VAL A 166 3.03 -2.56 -0.37
CA VAL A 166 3.68 -1.40 -0.98
C VAL A 166 4.34 -0.59 0.13
N VAL A 167 5.55 -0.10 -0.12
CA VAL A 167 6.20 0.89 0.72
C VAL A 167 6.28 2.19 -0.08
N LEU A 168 5.84 3.29 0.55
CA LEU A 168 5.97 4.64 0.04
C LEU A 168 7.02 5.36 0.89
N ILE A 169 8.09 5.86 0.28
CA ILE A 169 9.08 6.72 0.93
C ILE A 169 8.63 8.16 0.69
N MET A 170 8.51 8.91 1.77
CA MET A 170 8.16 10.32 1.77
C MET A 170 9.43 11.12 1.97
N GLU A 171 9.65 12.10 1.10
CA GLU A 171 10.72 13.09 1.22
C GLU A 171 10.77 13.72 2.62
N ASP A 172 12.00 13.96 3.11
CA ASP A 172 12.18 14.60 4.40
C ASP A 172 11.71 16.07 4.34
N LEU A 173 10.77 16.44 5.20
CA LEU A 173 10.37 17.84 5.30
C LEU A 173 11.54 18.62 5.87
N MET A 174 12.18 19.48 5.06
CA MET A 174 13.22 20.41 5.52
C MET A 174 12.86 20.93 6.92
N GLU A 175 13.64 20.50 7.92
CA GLU A 175 13.38 20.80 9.32
C GLU A 175 13.46 22.32 9.51
N ASP A 176 12.29 22.96 9.54
CA ASP A 176 12.20 24.41 9.76
C ASP A 176 12.67 24.69 11.18
N THR A 177 13.91 25.17 11.27
CA THR A 177 14.60 25.46 12.52
C THR A 177 14.06 26.75 13.11
N GLU A 178 12.94 26.70 13.83
CA GLU A 178 12.52 27.80 14.70
C GLU A 178 12.40 27.41 16.19
N GLU A 179 13.15 28.16 17.00
CA GLU A 179 13.31 28.08 18.45
C GLU A 179 12.01 28.36 19.26
N PRO A 180 11.92 27.92 20.54
CA PRO A 180 10.66 27.89 21.28
C PRO A 180 10.34 29.22 21.97
N SER A 181 9.15 29.75 21.71
CA SER A 181 8.52 30.78 22.56
C SER A 181 7.39 30.16 23.40
N THR A 182 7.38 30.51 24.69
CA THR A 182 6.64 29.86 25.77
C THR A 182 5.31 30.55 26.11
N ASN A 183 4.41 29.75 26.72
CA ASN A 183 3.20 30.11 27.51
C ASN A 183 1.89 30.39 26.73
N ALA A 184 0.68 30.00 27.15
CA ALA A 184 0.13 29.02 28.11
C ALA A 184 -1.43 29.02 27.99
N THR A 185 -2.06 27.87 28.31
CA THR A 185 -3.36 27.71 29.03
C THR A 185 -4.74 27.90 28.32
N THR A 186 -5.26 26.76 27.82
CA THR A 186 -6.58 26.09 28.04
C THR A 186 -7.87 26.84 28.44
N LEU A 187 -9.03 26.52 27.79
CA LEU A 187 -10.10 25.63 28.32
C LEU A 187 -11.33 25.49 27.37
N ALA A 188 -11.89 24.26 27.31
CA ALA A 188 -12.94 23.75 26.41
C ALA A 188 -14.26 23.36 27.11
N SER A 189 -15.35 23.11 26.35
CA SER A 189 -16.45 22.13 26.63
C SER A 189 -17.66 22.29 25.67
N THR A 190 -18.47 21.31 25.22
CA THR A 190 -18.46 19.82 25.18
C THR A 190 -19.70 19.32 24.38
N ALA A 191 -19.60 18.17 23.70
CA ALA A 191 -20.67 17.18 23.51
C ALA A 191 -20.05 15.76 23.63
N PRO A 192 -20.80 14.70 24.03
CA PRO A 192 -20.19 13.50 24.63
C PRO A 192 -20.09 12.29 23.67
N THR A 193 -18.86 11.99 23.30
CA THR A 193 -18.34 10.68 22.86
C THR A 193 -17.39 10.20 23.97
N LEU A 194 -17.14 8.91 24.18
CA LEU A 194 -16.11 8.50 25.17
C LEU A 194 -14.82 9.26 24.84
N PRO A 195 -14.34 10.16 25.72
CA PRO A 195 -13.44 11.21 25.29
C PRO A 195 -12.09 10.58 25.03
N ILE A 196 -11.64 10.63 23.78
CA ILE A 196 -10.21 10.73 23.52
C ILE A 196 -9.86 12.07 24.17
N GLU A 197 -9.42 12.04 25.44
CA GLU A 197 -9.37 13.22 26.32
C GLU A 197 -8.40 14.31 25.80
N ASN A 198 -7.75 14.06 24.66
CA ASN A 198 -6.80 14.91 23.98
C ASN A 198 -6.75 14.49 22.50
N GLY A 199 -7.82 14.72 21.73
CA GLY A 199 -7.88 14.35 20.32
C GLY A 199 -8.85 15.20 19.52
N CYS A 200 -8.63 15.28 18.21
CA CYS A 200 -9.51 15.99 17.29
C CYS A 200 -10.78 15.16 17.07
N GLU A 201 -11.93 15.82 17.16
CA GLU A 201 -13.22 15.19 16.91
C GLU A 201 -13.39 14.89 15.42
N ALA A 202 -14.26 13.92 15.11
CA ALA A 202 -14.59 13.64 13.72
C ALA A 202 -15.25 14.88 13.10
N GLU A 203 -14.82 15.27 11.90
CA GLU A 203 -15.38 16.44 11.21
C GLU A 203 -15.50 16.22 9.70
N PHE A 204 -16.45 16.93 9.09
CA PHE A 204 -16.59 16.98 7.65
C PHE A 204 -15.90 18.23 7.11
N ASP A 205 -14.89 18.04 6.27
CA ASP A 205 -14.23 19.12 5.56
C ASP A 205 -15.04 19.47 4.31
N GLY A 206 -15.78 20.58 4.38
CA GLY A 206 -16.63 21.04 3.29
C GLY A 206 -15.86 21.60 2.09
N VAL A 207 -14.56 21.88 2.21
CA VAL A 207 -13.73 22.34 1.10
C VAL A 207 -13.41 21.17 0.17
N TRP A 208 -13.06 20.02 0.75
CA TRP A 208 -12.63 18.82 0.01
C TRP A 208 -13.66 17.69 -0.02
N GLY A 209 -14.78 17.84 0.69
CA GLY A 209 -15.81 16.81 0.78
C GLY A 209 -15.38 15.56 1.55
N LEU A 210 -14.41 15.69 2.47
CA LEU A 210 -13.80 14.57 3.18
C LEU A 210 -14.37 14.42 4.59
N HIS A 211 -14.55 13.17 5.03
CA HIS A 211 -14.99 12.86 6.39
C HIS A 211 -13.80 12.38 7.22
N TRP A 212 -13.32 13.23 8.12
CA TRP A 212 -12.22 12.92 9.01
C TRP A 212 -12.71 12.15 10.25
N PRO A 213 -12.12 10.98 10.57
CA PRO A 213 -12.44 10.26 11.80
C PRO A 213 -11.87 10.98 13.01
N THR A 214 -12.32 10.65 14.22
CA THR A 214 -11.64 11.12 15.44
C THR A 214 -10.17 10.66 15.45
N ALA A 215 -9.25 11.53 15.87
CA ALA A 215 -7.82 11.20 15.97
C ALA A 215 -7.21 11.72 17.26
N ALA A 216 -6.18 11.05 17.78
CA ALA A 216 -5.46 11.55 18.95
C ALA A 216 -4.61 12.78 18.61
N GLN A 217 -4.36 13.65 19.58
CA GLN A 217 -3.45 14.79 19.40
C GLN A 217 -2.08 14.33 18.88
N ARG A 218 -1.50 15.14 18.01
CA ARG A 218 -0.22 14.90 17.32
C ARG A 218 -0.20 13.67 16.42
N THR A 219 -1.35 13.04 16.16
CA THR A 219 -1.46 11.95 15.17
C THR A 219 -2.02 12.47 13.86
N THR A 220 -1.70 11.77 12.78
CA THR A 220 -2.26 12.04 11.46
C THR A 220 -3.38 11.04 11.19
N ALA A 221 -4.53 11.55 10.76
CA ALA A 221 -5.58 10.72 10.20
C ALA A 221 -5.46 10.68 8.67
N SER A 222 -5.85 9.56 8.10
CA SER A 222 -5.79 9.31 6.66
C SER A 222 -7.14 8.83 6.18
N VAL A 223 -7.61 9.37 5.06
CA VAL A 223 -8.89 9.02 4.43
C VAL A 223 -8.70 8.91 2.93
N SER A 224 -9.56 8.16 2.25
CA SER A 224 -9.54 8.14 0.78
C SER A 224 -10.00 9.50 0.23
N CYS A 225 -9.38 9.95 -0.88
CA CYS A 225 -9.63 11.25 -1.52
C CYS A 225 -11.05 11.46 -2.11
N GLY A 226 -11.98 10.54 -1.86
CA GLY A 226 -13.38 10.63 -2.28
C GLY A 226 -13.71 9.71 -3.46
N LEU A 227 -14.93 9.81 -3.98
CA LEU A 227 -15.45 8.92 -5.03
C LEU A 227 -14.86 9.20 -6.42
N GLU A 228 -14.37 10.42 -6.65
CA GLU A 228 -13.91 10.88 -7.97
C GLU A 228 -12.38 11.09 -8.04
N ASN A 229 -11.69 11.00 -6.90
CA ASN A 229 -10.25 11.14 -6.79
C ASN A 229 -9.63 9.86 -6.24
N LYS A 230 -8.46 9.50 -6.75
CA LYS A 230 -7.63 8.42 -6.22
C LYS A 230 -6.64 8.97 -5.21
N GLY A 231 -6.10 8.08 -4.38
CA GLY A 231 -5.10 8.42 -3.37
C GLY A 231 -5.67 8.57 -1.96
N ILE A 232 -4.84 9.15 -1.09
CA ILE A 232 -5.11 9.28 0.35
C ILE A 232 -4.93 10.74 0.76
N ALA A 233 -5.97 11.35 1.30
CA ALA A 233 -5.85 12.64 1.96
C ALA A 233 -5.41 12.39 3.41
N THR A 234 -4.51 13.23 3.92
CA THR A 234 -4.09 13.18 5.31
C THR A 234 -4.41 14.49 6.03
N ARG A 235 -4.59 14.41 7.34
CA ARG A 235 -4.79 15.59 8.16
C ARG A 235 -4.20 15.36 9.53
N LYS A 236 -3.41 16.32 10.00
CA LYS A 236 -2.76 16.22 11.31
C LYS A 236 -3.70 16.77 12.37
N CYS A 237 -3.96 15.96 13.39
CA CYS A 237 -4.55 16.46 14.60
C CYS A 237 -3.47 17.15 15.43
N LEU A 238 -3.57 18.47 15.61
CA LEU A 238 -2.58 19.24 16.35
C LEU A 238 -2.70 18.99 17.85
N LYS A 239 -1.69 19.45 18.61
CA LYS A 239 -1.63 19.32 20.08
C LYS A 239 -2.83 19.95 20.79
N ASP A 240 -3.52 20.89 20.16
CA ASP A 240 -4.68 21.56 20.77
C ASP A 240 -6.02 20.91 20.37
N ALA A 241 -6.00 19.68 19.85
CA ALA A 241 -7.17 18.98 19.31
C ALA A 241 -7.87 19.75 18.18
N ILE A 242 -7.09 20.52 17.42
CA ILE A 242 -7.53 21.23 16.22
C ILE A 242 -6.95 20.51 15.01
N TRP A 243 -7.77 20.26 14.01
CA TRP A 243 -7.28 19.77 12.74
C TRP A 243 -6.47 20.85 12.02
N ALA A 244 -5.23 20.52 11.64
CA ALA A 244 -4.49 21.29 10.65
C ALA A 244 -5.26 21.30 9.31
N PRO A 245 -4.94 22.17 8.34
CA PRO A 245 -5.48 22.05 6.98
C PRO A 245 -5.27 20.63 6.42
N ALA A 246 -6.24 20.13 5.65
CA ALA A 246 -6.11 18.84 4.97
C ALA A 246 -4.94 18.89 3.98
N ASN A 247 -4.05 17.91 4.06
CA ASN A 247 -3.06 17.64 3.04
C ASN A 247 -3.67 16.68 2.01
N ILE A 248 -3.98 17.24 0.85
CA ILE A 248 -4.58 16.55 -0.29
C ILE A 248 -3.58 16.38 -1.44
N THR A 249 -2.29 16.63 -1.20
CA THR A 249 -1.27 16.60 -2.25
C THR A 249 -1.15 15.20 -2.89
N PHE A 250 -1.54 14.16 -2.14
CA PHE A 250 -1.59 12.77 -2.62
C PHE A 250 -2.96 12.36 -3.19
N CYS A 251 -3.89 13.31 -3.31
CA CYS A 251 -5.11 13.11 -4.08
C CYS A 251 -4.83 13.43 -5.54
N GLU A 252 -5.36 12.62 -6.43
CA GLU A 252 -5.29 12.84 -7.88
C GLU A 252 -6.69 12.64 -8.47
N ASN A 253 -7.13 13.59 -9.29
CA ASN A 253 -8.38 13.42 -10.01
C ASN A 253 -8.24 12.34 -11.09
N GLN A 254 -9.22 11.44 -11.20
CA GLN A 254 -9.18 10.39 -12.22
C GLN A 254 -9.05 10.96 -13.64
N ALA A 255 -9.64 12.13 -13.92
CA ALA A 255 -9.53 12.80 -15.20
C ALA A 255 -8.07 13.20 -15.52
N ILE A 256 -7.28 13.65 -14.54
CA ILE A 256 -5.85 13.93 -14.72
C ILE A 256 -5.09 12.65 -15.07
N SER A 257 -5.36 11.56 -14.35
CA SER A 257 -4.73 10.26 -14.61
C SER A 257 -5.00 9.78 -16.04
N ASP A 258 -6.24 9.94 -16.51
CA ASP A 258 -6.65 9.59 -17.87
C ASP A 258 -5.97 10.50 -18.91
N ILE A 259 -5.85 11.80 -18.64
CA ILE A 259 -5.15 12.75 -19.52
C ILE A 259 -3.65 12.45 -19.58
N ARG A 260 -3.01 12.13 -18.45
CA ARG A 260 -1.58 11.75 -18.41
C ARG A 260 -1.32 10.52 -19.28
N LYS A 261 -2.22 9.53 -19.23
CA LYS A 261 -2.13 8.35 -20.11
C LYS A 261 -2.25 8.73 -21.59
N MET A 262 -3.22 9.57 -21.95
CA MET A 262 -3.38 10.06 -23.33
C MET A 262 -2.18 10.89 -23.78
N ALA A 263 -1.63 11.73 -22.91
CA ALA A 263 -0.46 12.56 -23.17
C ALA A 263 0.79 11.69 -23.39
N LYS A 264 0.98 10.65 -22.58
CA LYS A 264 2.07 9.68 -22.77
C LYS A 264 1.99 8.98 -24.12
N GLU A 265 0.81 8.47 -24.50
CA GLU A 265 0.59 7.86 -25.82
C GLU A 265 0.85 8.86 -26.98
N LEU A 266 0.63 10.16 -26.74
CA LEU A 266 0.90 11.21 -27.72
C LEU A 266 2.39 11.54 -27.83
N PHE A 267 3.09 11.65 -26.69
CA PHE A 267 4.50 12.06 -26.65
C PHE A 267 5.48 10.94 -27.01
N GLU A 268 5.09 9.67 -26.82
CA GLU A 268 5.90 8.51 -27.24
C GLU A 268 5.81 8.21 -28.74
N GLN A 269 4.94 8.91 -29.48
CA GLN A 269 4.84 8.75 -30.93
C GLN A 269 6.05 9.39 -31.62
N PRO A 270 6.65 8.72 -32.63
CA PRO A 270 7.72 9.33 -33.41
C PRO A 270 7.22 10.62 -34.07
N VAL A 271 7.95 11.72 -33.89
CA VAL A 271 7.60 13.12 -34.29
C VAL A 271 7.04 13.26 -35.71
N VAL A 272 7.40 12.33 -36.62
CA VAL A 272 6.97 12.31 -38.02
C VAL A 272 5.52 11.79 -38.21
N GLN A 273 4.88 11.26 -37.16
CA GLN A 273 3.59 10.55 -37.22
C GLN A 273 2.48 11.17 -36.38
N VAL A 274 2.66 12.40 -35.84
CA VAL A 274 1.57 13.16 -35.18
C VAL A 274 0.55 13.58 -36.24
N THR A 275 -0.16 12.60 -36.77
CA THR A 275 -1.17 12.72 -37.82
C THR A 275 -2.56 12.83 -37.22
N ASP A 276 -2.71 12.48 -35.94
CA ASP A 276 -3.97 12.56 -35.23
C ASP A 276 -4.11 13.92 -34.52
N ALA A 277 -4.35 14.96 -35.32
CA ALA A 277 -4.69 16.30 -34.82
C ALA A 277 -5.89 16.28 -33.85
N LEU A 278 -6.74 15.25 -33.92
CA LEU A 278 -7.86 15.06 -33.00
C LEU A 278 -7.40 14.64 -31.60
N MET A 279 -6.34 13.81 -31.50
CA MET A 279 -5.75 13.40 -30.22
C MET A 279 -5.09 14.59 -29.51
N VAL A 280 -4.31 15.39 -30.24
CA VAL A 280 -3.70 16.63 -29.73
C VAL A 280 -4.76 17.61 -29.23
N LEU A 281 -5.80 17.83 -30.04
CA LEU A 281 -6.90 18.73 -29.67
C LEU A 281 -7.66 18.21 -28.44
N ARG A 282 -7.84 16.90 -28.31
CA ARG A 282 -8.50 16.28 -27.16
C ARG A 282 -7.69 16.47 -25.88
N VAL A 283 -6.38 16.16 -25.89
CA VAL A 283 -5.49 16.35 -24.73
C VAL A 283 -5.49 17.81 -24.28
N LEU A 284 -5.37 18.76 -25.21
CA LEU A 284 -5.42 20.19 -24.90
C LEU A 284 -6.77 20.63 -24.34
N THR A 285 -7.88 20.17 -24.92
CA THR A 285 -9.22 20.59 -24.49
C THR A 285 -9.52 20.08 -23.08
N GLU A 286 -9.18 18.81 -22.80
CA GLU A 286 -9.38 18.20 -21.49
C GLU A 286 -8.49 18.86 -20.42
N ALA A 287 -7.19 19.04 -20.69
CA ALA A 287 -6.27 19.72 -19.77
C ALA A 287 -6.68 21.17 -19.51
N ALA A 288 -7.08 21.91 -20.55
CA ALA A 288 -7.58 23.28 -20.41
C ALA A 288 -8.88 23.35 -19.61
N SER A 289 -9.76 22.35 -19.73
CA SER A 289 -10.99 22.28 -18.94
C SER A 289 -10.71 22.13 -17.43
N ILE A 290 -9.66 21.39 -17.07
CA ILE A 290 -9.21 21.22 -15.69
C ILE A 290 -8.67 22.54 -15.13
N ILE A 291 -7.79 23.20 -15.87
CA ILE A 291 -7.24 24.51 -15.50
C ILE A 291 -8.38 25.55 -15.40
N ALA A 292 -9.32 25.57 -16.33
CA ALA A 292 -10.44 26.50 -16.33
C ALA A 292 -11.37 26.30 -15.12
N ASN A 293 -11.52 25.06 -14.63
CA ASN A 293 -12.29 24.76 -13.44
C ASN A 293 -11.52 25.00 -12.13
N ALA A 294 -10.22 25.32 -12.18
CA ALA A 294 -9.41 25.60 -11.00
C ALA A 294 -9.92 26.79 -10.18
N THR A 295 -10.69 27.70 -10.78
CA THR A 295 -11.28 28.85 -10.09
C THR A 295 -12.36 28.46 -9.08
N ASN A 296 -12.85 27.21 -9.08
CA ASN A 296 -13.92 26.74 -8.18
C ASN A 296 -13.42 26.10 -6.87
N MET A 297 -12.15 26.27 -6.49
CA MET A 297 -11.51 25.75 -5.25
C MET A 297 -11.56 24.23 -5.04
N SER A 298 -12.19 23.46 -5.95
CA SER A 298 -12.32 22.00 -5.86
C SER A 298 -11.25 21.23 -6.64
N GLN A 299 -10.26 21.92 -7.22
CA GLN A 299 -9.20 21.33 -8.01
C GLN A 299 -7.95 21.18 -7.15
N LEU A 300 -7.30 20.02 -7.25
CA LEU A 300 -6.12 19.69 -6.48
C LEU A 300 -4.92 20.49 -7.03
N PRO A 301 -4.07 21.10 -6.19
CA PRO A 301 -2.92 21.88 -6.68
C PRO A 301 -2.04 21.12 -7.68
N ARG A 302 -1.82 19.83 -7.43
CA ARG A 302 -1.04 18.93 -8.30
C ARG A 302 -1.68 18.68 -9.66
N ASP A 303 -3.01 18.68 -9.72
CA ASP A 303 -3.76 18.50 -10.97
C ASP A 303 -3.60 19.72 -11.88
N ILE A 304 -3.56 20.92 -11.30
CA ILE A 304 -3.34 22.18 -12.05
C ILE A 304 -1.92 22.21 -12.62
N GLU A 305 -0.93 21.83 -11.81
CA GLU A 305 0.47 21.76 -12.23
C GLU A 305 0.65 20.73 -13.35
N THR A 306 0.14 19.51 -13.16
CA THR A 306 0.19 18.45 -14.19
C THR A 306 -0.51 18.89 -15.48
N ALA A 307 -1.71 19.49 -15.38
CA ALA A 307 -2.42 19.97 -16.56
C ALA A 307 -1.64 21.10 -17.27
N SER A 308 -1.00 21.99 -16.51
CA SER A 308 -0.18 23.08 -17.06
C SER A 308 1.03 22.53 -17.81
N ASP A 309 1.73 21.54 -17.25
CA ASP A 309 2.86 20.87 -17.90
C ASP A 309 2.45 20.17 -19.22
N ILE A 310 1.35 19.41 -19.17
CA ILE A 310 0.81 18.73 -20.36
C ILE A 310 0.46 19.74 -21.45
N VAL A 311 -0.12 20.89 -21.10
CA VAL A 311 -0.42 21.97 -22.06
C VAL A 311 0.87 22.53 -22.65
N ALA A 312 1.88 22.82 -21.83
CA ALA A 312 3.17 23.35 -22.27
C ALA A 312 3.86 22.40 -23.27
N LYS A 313 4.03 21.12 -22.90
CA LYS A 313 4.63 20.09 -23.75
C LYS A 313 3.85 19.90 -25.07
N THR A 314 2.52 19.96 -25.01
CA THR A 314 1.69 19.85 -26.22
C THR A 314 1.85 21.06 -27.15
N VAL A 315 2.02 22.27 -26.60
CA VAL A 315 2.30 23.49 -27.38
C VAL A 315 3.68 23.39 -28.05
N ASP A 316 4.70 22.93 -27.34
CA ASP A 316 6.05 22.76 -27.91
C ASP A 316 6.06 21.75 -29.06
N LEU A 317 5.33 20.64 -28.91
CA LEU A 317 5.16 19.64 -29.95
C LEU A 317 4.45 20.22 -31.20
N LEU A 318 3.43 21.06 -31.01
CA LEU A 318 2.77 21.77 -32.10
C LEU A 318 3.72 22.74 -32.81
N LEU A 319 4.53 23.50 -32.06
CA LEU A 319 5.49 24.44 -32.62
C LEU A 319 6.57 23.71 -33.45
N ALA A 320 7.08 22.59 -32.95
CA ALA A 320 8.07 21.76 -33.64
C ALA A 320 7.53 21.16 -34.96
N SER A 321 6.22 20.95 -35.06
CA SER A 321 5.57 20.39 -36.26
C SER A 321 5.37 21.39 -37.41
N THR A 322 5.61 22.70 -37.19
CA THR A 322 5.38 23.73 -38.22
C THR A 322 6.49 23.75 -39.27
N PRO A 323 6.21 23.45 -40.55
CA PRO A 323 7.24 23.43 -41.60
C PRO A 323 7.57 24.86 -42.02
N GLY A 324 8.62 25.44 -41.43
CA GLY A 324 9.04 26.81 -41.80
C GLY A 324 10.32 27.36 -41.17
N SER A 325 10.81 26.85 -40.03
CA SER A 325 12.04 27.36 -39.41
C SER A 325 13.28 26.56 -39.80
N ASN A 326 13.78 26.77 -41.02
CA ASN A 326 15.16 26.42 -41.36
C ASN A 326 16.13 27.38 -40.64
N SER A 327 16.54 27.05 -39.41
CA SER A 327 17.78 27.55 -38.83
C SER A 327 18.75 26.38 -38.67
N SER A 328 19.83 26.43 -39.43
CA SER A 328 20.91 25.46 -39.56
C SER A 328 21.81 25.32 -38.32
N GLY A 329 21.23 25.19 -37.13
CA GLY A 329 21.94 24.75 -35.94
C GLY A 329 21.63 23.28 -35.72
N GLY A 330 22.62 22.41 -35.86
CA GLY A 330 22.44 20.98 -35.58
C GLY A 330 21.99 20.78 -34.14
N MET A 331 20.70 20.50 -33.96
CA MET A 331 20.14 20.09 -32.69
C MET A 331 20.39 18.58 -32.58
N GLN A 332 21.23 18.19 -31.62
CA GLN A 332 21.34 16.80 -31.19
C GLN A 332 19.96 16.33 -30.69
N PRO A 333 19.64 15.04 -30.82
CA PRO A 333 18.42 14.48 -30.26
C PRO A 333 18.35 14.87 -28.77
N VAL A 334 17.26 15.50 -28.38
CA VAL A 334 16.90 15.62 -26.97
C VAL A 334 16.60 14.19 -26.54
N GLU A 335 17.51 13.58 -25.77
CA GLU A 335 17.15 12.43 -24.94
C GLU A 335 16.08 12.93 -23.99
N VAL A 336 14.87 12.43 -24.21
CA VAL A 336 13.73 12.68 -23.34
C VAL A 336 13.85 11.65 -22.22
N ASP A 337 14.16 12.12 -21.02
CA ASP A 337 13.88 11.36 -19.82
C ASP A 337 12.36 11.45 -19.57
N VAL A 338 11.67 10.31 -19.61
CA VAL A 338 10.20 10.23 -19.48
C VAL A 338 9.80 9.86 -18.04
N ASN A 339 10.69 10.13 -17.09
CA ASN A 339 10.55 9.82 -15.67
C ASN A 339 10.49 11.10 -14.80
N GLU A 340 9.74 12.12 -15.25
CA GLU A 340 9.19 13.19 -14.39
C GLU A 340 7.65 13.13 -14.42
#